data_AF-A0A1J6KCS6-F1
#
_entry.id   AF-A0A1J6KCS6-F1
#
_cell.length_a   1.000
_cell.length_b   1.000
_cell.length_c   1.000
_cell.angle_alpha   90.00
_cell.angle_beta   90.00
_cell.angle_gamma   90.00
#
_symmetry.space_group_name_H-M   'P 1'
#
loop_
_entity.id
_entity.type
_entity.pdbx_description
1 polymer ?
#
loop_
_entity_poly.entity_id
_entity_poly.type
_entity_poly.pdbx_seq_one_letter_code
_entity_poly.pdbx_strand_id
1 'polypeptide(L)'
;MLEAEKKEMEQSALRAHSSSVKGCKKMELNQEESVTKIQKCQPFIKEEVLSGIYDDVLPCTAEQFFDLLLADGSNFTNEYRAAGKDFNLNMGEWNSADEYDGQVREITFRTICNSPMCPPDTAVTEYQHAVLSLDKKALVFETVQQAHDVPFGSCFEVHCRWSLETTSESSCTLDIKAGAHFKKWCIMQSKIKSGAINEYKKEMATMLEVARSFVKPRVSVSEIENVKPRVSVSEIENIISTTQSLYQHCNLSPPRRSNVRLCNT
;
A
#
# COMPACT_ATOMS: atom_id res chain seq x y z
N MET A 1 -29.98 -20.54 2.56
CA MET A 1 -28.51 -20.71 2.64
C MET A 1 -27.92 -20.98 1.26
N LEU A 2 -28.29 -22.08 0.60
CA LEU A 2 -27.79 -22.42 -0.74
C LEU A 2 -28.00 -21.33 -1.81
N GLU A 3 -29.15 -20.66 -1.82
CA GLU A 3 -29.40 -19.56 -2.79
C GLU A 3 -28.50 -18.35 -2.55
N ALA A 4 -28.18 -18.03 -1.30
CA ALA A 4 -27.26 -16.94 -0.97
C ALA A 4 -25.84 -17.29 -1.38
N GLU A 5 -25.38 -18.51 -1.08
CA GLU A 5 -24.06 -19.01 -1.51
C GLU A 5 -23.93 -19.02 -3.04
N LYS A 6 -25.01 -19.37 -3.76
CA LYS A 6 -25.05 -19.30 -5.22
C LYS A 6 -24.84 -17.86 -5.72
N LYS A 7 -25.53 -16.88 -5.13
CA LYS A 7 -25.37 -15.46 -5.49
C LYS A 7 -23.95 -14.97 -5.21
N GLU A 8 -23.34 -15.37 -4.10
CA GLU A 8 -21.94 -15.03 -3.78
C GLU A 8 -20.95 -15.61 -4.80
N MET A 9 -21.19 -16.85 -5.25
CA MET A 9 -20.38 -17.49 -6.28
C MET A 9 -20.56 -16.82 -7.64
N GLU A 10 -21.79 -16.45 -8.01
CA GLU A 10 -22.08 -15.69 -9.24
C GLU A 10 -21.36 -14.33 -9.22
N GLN A 11 -21.37 -13.62 -8.09
CA GLN A 11 -20.65 -12.36 -7.93
C GLN A 11 -19.12 -12.54 -8.04
N SER A 12 -18.58 -13.58 -7.42
CA SER A 12 -17.14 -13.89 -7.52
C SER A 12 -16.73 -14.20 -8.97
N ALA A 13 -17.56 -14.98 -9.67
CA ALA A 13 -17.33 -15.34 -11.07
C ALA A 13 -17.45 -14.13 -12.01
N LEU A 14 -18.41 -13.23 -11.74
CA LEU A 14 -18.55 -11.98 -12.49
C LEU A 14 -17.29 -11.13 -12.37
N ARG A 15 -16.79 -10.93 -11.15
CA ARG A 15 -15.56 -10.19 -10.88
C ARG A 15 -14.36 -10.77 -11.64
N ALA A 16 -14.22 -12.09 -11.63
CA ALA A 16 -13.16 -12.80 -12.34
C ALA A 16 -13.26 -12.60 -13.86
N HIS A 17 -14.47 -12.66 -14.42
CA HIS A 17 -14.69 -12.44 -15.84
C HIS A 17 -14.39 -10.99 -16.25
N SER A 18 -14.90 -10.00 -15.51
CA SER A 18 -14.75 -8.58 -15.83
C SER A 18 -13.31 -8.09 -15.72
N SER A 19 -12.53 -8.66 -14.79
CA SER A 19 -11.12 -8.29 -14.55
C SER A 19 -10.15 -8.94 -15.54
N SER A 20 -10.62 -9.86 -16.39
CA SER A 20 -9.80 -10.51 -17.40
C SER A 20 -9.94 -9.80 -18.74
N VAL A 21 -8.80 -9.43 -19.36
CA VAL A 21 -8.74 -8.75 -20.67
C VAL A 21 -9.52 -9.49 -21.77
N LYS A 22 -9.69 -10.81 -21.67
CA LYS A 22 -10.48 -11.61 -22.62
C LYS A 22 -11.98 -11.25 -22.64
N GLY A 23 -12.49 -10.52 -21.66
CA GLY A 23 -13.88 -10.08 -21.55
C GLY A 23 -14.19 -8.72 -22.20
N CYS A 24 -13.18 -7.94 -22.62
CA CYS A 24 -13.38 -6.55 -23.03
C CYS A 24 -13.97 -6.42 -24.46
N LYS A 25 -15.27 -6.16 -24.58
CA LYS A 25 -15.86 -5.62 -25.81
C LYS A 25 -15.59 -4.11 -25.85
N LYS A 26 -14.81 -3.66 -26.83
CA LYS A 26 -14.46 -2.25 -27.03
C LYS A 26 -15.72 -1.45 -27.41
N MET A 27 -16.06 -0.40 -26.65
CA MET A 27 -17.13 0.54 -27.02
C MET A 27 -16.68 1.98 -26.74
N GLU A 28 -16.89 2.88 -27.71
CA GLU A 28 -16.57 4.30 -27.65
C GLU A 28 -17.65 5.05 -26.86
N LEU A 29 -17.26 5.89 -25.89
CA LEU A 29 -18.20 6.61 -25.02
C LEU A 29 -18.78 7.87 -25.69
N ASN A 30 -20.11 7.97 -25.73
CA ASN A 30 -20.87 9.22 -25.94
C ASN A 30 -21.44 9.75 -24.60
N GLN A 31 -21.53 11.08 -24.48
CA GLN A 31 -21.83 11.81 -23.23
C GLN A 31 -23.21 11.54 -22.60
N GLU A 32 -24.18 11.01 -23.34
CA GLU A 32 -25.53 10.71 -22.83
C GLU A 32 -25.63 9.34 -22.12
N GLU A 33 -24.68 8.42 -22.35
CA GLU A 33 -24.68 7.10 -21.70
C GLU A 33 -24.13 7.15 -20.26
N SER A 34 -23.33 8.16 -19.91
CA SER A 34 -22.64 8.22 -18.61
C SER A 34 -23.59 8.35 -17.42
N VAL A 35 -24.69 9.10 -17.55
CA VAL A 35 -25.67 9.30 -16.46
C VAL A 35 -26.53 8.05 -16.23
N THR A 36 -26.81 7.27 -17.28
CA THR A 36 -27.58 6.02 -17.18
C THR A 36 -26.71 4.85 -16.69
N LYS A 37 -25.39 4.87 -16.95
CA LYS A 37 -24.43 3.84 -16.52
C LYS A 37 -24.16 3.87 -15.01
N ILE A 38 -24.12 5.06 -14.39
CA ILE A 38 -23.91 5.22 -12.93
C ILE A 38 -24.99 4.48 -12.12
N GLN A 39 -26.22 4.37 -12.64
CA GLN A 39 -27.32 3.70 -11.94
C GLN A 39 -27.33 2.16 -12.07
N LYS A 40 -26.39 1.58 -12.84
CA LYS A 40 -26.40 0.16 -13.21
C LYS A 40 -25.17 -0.64 -12.74
N CYS A 41 -24.16 0.03 -12.18
CA CYS A 41 -22.93 -0.62 -11.73
C CYS A 41 -23.15 -1.37 -10.41
N GLN A 42 -22.57 -2.56 -10.29
CA GLN A 42 -22.70 -3.39 -9.10
C GLN A 42 -21.57 -3.07 -8.11
N PRO A 43 -21.78 -3.25 -6.79
CA PRO A 43 -20.69 -3.10 -5.82
C PRO A 43 -19.56 -4.10 -6.10
N PHE A 44 -18.31 -3.63 -6.13
CA PHE A 44 -17.14 -4.50 -6.32
C PHE A 44 -16.78 -5.26 -5.03
N ILE A 45 -16.99 -4.63 -3.88
CA ILE A 45 -16.72 -5.14 -2.52
C ILE A 45 -17.99 -5.22 -1.65
N LYS A 46 -17.87 -5.87 -0.50
CA LYS A 46 -18.90 -5.93 0.56
C LYS A 46 -18.55 -4.91 1.65
N GLU A 47 -19.09 -3.70 1.55
CA GLU A 47 -18.77 -2.60 2.49
C GLU A 47 -19.15 -2.98 3.93
N GLU A 48 -20.22 -3.77 4.11
CA GLU A 48 -20.77 -4.14 5.41
C GLU A 48 -19.84 -4.99 6.29
N VAL A 49 -18.82 -5.62 5.70
CA VAL A 49 -17.82 -6.41 6.45
C VAL A 49 -16.57 -5.62 6.78
N LEU A 50 -16.41 -4.41 6.23
CA LEU A 50 -15.20 -3.62 6.37
C LEU A 50 -15.17 -2.88 7.71
N SER A 51 -13.97 -2.65 8.21
CA SER A 51 -13.71 -1.79 9.35
C SER A 51 -12.48 -0.95 9.08
N GLY A 52 -12.45 0.29 9.58
CA GLY A 52 -11.28 1.17 9.46
C GLY A 52 -10.04 0.52 10.06
N ILE A 53 -8.96 0.48 9.29
CA ILE A 53 -7.68 -0.09 9.72
C ILE A 53 -6.54 0.92 9.72
N TYR A 54 -6.65 2.01 8.95
CA TYR A 54 -5.62 3.03 8.81
C TYR A 54 -6.19 4.31 8.21
N ASP A 55 -5.68 5.46 8.66
CA ASP A 55 -5.94 6.77 8.09
C ASP A 55 -4.65 7.61 8.13
N ASP A 56 -4.45 8.49 7.13
CA ASP A 56 -3.25 9.34 7.02
C ASP A 56 -3.44 10.49 6.02
N VAL A 57 -2.41 11.33 5.90
CA VAL A 57 -2.26 12.33 4.84
C VAL A 57 -1.01 12.01 4.03
N LEU A 58 -1.17 11.89 2.71
CA LEU A 58 -0.07 11.64 1.79
C LEU A 58 0.37 12.93 1.08
N PRO A 59 1.67 13.09 0.78
CA PRO A 59 2.22 14.26 0.09
C PRO A 59 2.06 14.18 -1.44
N CYS A 60 0.88 13.77 -1.90
CA CYS A 60 0.50 13.73 -3.32
C CYS A 60 -0.99 13.98 -3.48
N THR A 61 -1.44 14.31 -4.68
CA THR A 61 -2.87 14.32 -5.01
C THR A 61 -3.40 12.91 -5.25
N ALA A 62 -4.73 12.73 -5.28
CA ALA A 62 -5.36 11.46 -5.62
C ALA A 62 -4.99 11.00 -7.05
N GLU A 63 -4.93 11.93 -8.01
CA GLU A 63 -4.46 11.65 -9.37
C GLU A 63 -3.01 11.16 -9.39
N GLN A 64 -2.11 11.88 -8.72
CA GLN A 64 -0.69 11.49 -8.64
C GLN A 64 -0.53 10.12 -7.98
N PHE A 65 -1.34 9.80 -6.96
CA PHE A 65 -1.33 8.47 -6.34
C PHE A 65 -1.67 7.39 -7.37
N PHE A 66 -2.73 7.59 -8.18
CA PHE A 66 -3.09 6.64 -9.23
C PHE A 66 -1.95 6.49 -10.25
N ASP A 67 -1.45 7.59 -10.80
CA ASP A 67 -0.43 7.59 -11.86
C ASP A 67 0.90 6.97 -11.39
N LEU A 68 1.32 7.27 -10.17
CA LEU A 68 2.60 6.82 -9.64
C LEU A 68 2.55 5.36 -9.16
N LEU A 69 1.42 4.91 -8.61
CA LEU A 69 1.34 3.62 -7.91
C LEU A 69 0.52 2.57 -8.63
N LEU A 70 -0.60 2.96 -9.24
CA LEU A 70 -1.59 2.01 -9.73
C LEU A 70 -1.56 1.84 -11.24
N ALA A 71 -1.23 2.89 -11.99
CA ALA A 71 -1.21 2.90 -13.44
C ALA A 71 -0.36 1.78 -14.05
N ASP A 72 -0.74 1.34 -15.24
CA ASP A 72 0.01 0.33 -15.97
C ASP A 72 1.44 0.84 -16.25
N GLY A 73 2.43 -0.02 -15.98
CA GLY A 73 3.85 0.33 -16.04
C GLY A 73 4.43 0.92 -14.75
N SER A 74 3.62 1.21 -13.73
CA SER A 74 4.16 1.52 -12.40
C SER A 74 4.89 0.31 -11.82
N ASN A 75 6.08 0.54 -11.26
CA ASN A 75 6.84 -0.50 -10.57
C ASN A 75 6.41 -0.70 -9.11
N PHE A 76 5.50 0.12 -8.59
CA PHE A 76 5.09 0.11 -7.19
C PHE A 76 4.64 -1.29 -6.74
N THR A 77 3.77 -1.93 -7.53
CA THR A 77 3.24 -3.25 -7.17
C THR A 77 4.32 -4.31 -7.14
N ASN A 78 5.25 -4.29 -8.11
CA ASN A 78 6.39 -5.21 -8.10
C ASN A 78 7.26 -5.00 -6.85
N GLU A 79 7.52 -3.74 -6.47
CA GLU A 79 8.40 -3.41 -5.35
C GLU A 79 7.81 -3.80 -3.99
N TYR A 80 6.55 -3.46 -3.71
CA TYR A 80 5.98 -3.81 -2.40
C TYR A 80 5.73 -5.31 -2.26
N ARG A 81 5.37 -6.00 -3.35
CA ARG A 81 5.24 -7.46 -3.37
C ARG A 81 6.59 -8.13 -3.12
N ALA A 82 7.64 -7.68 -3.79
CA ALA A 82 8.99 -8.18 -3.56
C ALA A 82 9.48 -7.91 -2.12
N ALA A 83 9.17 -6.74 -1.55
CA ALA A 83 9.49 -6.42 -0.15
C ALA A 83 8.76 -7.35 0.84
N GLY A 84 7.51 -7.74 0.52
CA GLY A 84 6.74 -8.77 1.22
C GLY A 84 7.25 -10.21 1.02
N LYS A 85 8.25 -10.41 0.16
CA LYS A 85 8.75 -11.72 -0.30
C LYS A 85 7.73 -12.53 -1.10
N ASP A 86 6.78 -11.85 -1.72
CA ASP A 86 5.87 -12.44 -2.69
C ASP A 86 6.62 -12.76 -3.98
N PHE A 87 6.19 -13.79 -4.69
CA PHE A 87 6.84 -14.28 -5.90
C PHE A 87 5.83 -14.77 -6.92
N ASN A 88 6.29 -15.02 -8.16
CA ASN A 88 5.43 -15.37 -9.30
C ASN A 88 4.31 -14.36 -9.56
N LEU A 89 4.60 -13.07 -9.36
CA LEU A 89 3.67 -11.99 -9.66
C LEU A 89 3.39 -11.95 -11.16
N ASN A 90 2.12 -12.00 -11.51
CA ASN A 90 1.60 -11.76 -12.84
C ASN A 90 0.60 -10.61 -12.76
N MET A 91 0.91 -9.52 -13.46
CA MET A 91 0.12 -8.29 -13.48
C MET A 91 -0.77 -8.29 -14.72
N GLY A 92 -2.09 -8.24 -14.53
CA GLY A 92 -3.02 -7.84 -15.59
C GLY A 92 -2.96 -6.33 -15.84
N GLU A 93 -3.37 -5.93 -17.04
CA GLU A 93 -3.55 -4.52 -17.41
C GLU A 93 -4.91 -4.02 -16.94
N TRP A 94 -5.02 -2.71 -16.68
CA TRP A 94 -6.31 -2.09 -16.39
C TRP A 94 -7.23 -2.10 -17.63
N ASN A 95 -8.46 -2.56 -17.46
CA ASN A 95 -9.49 -2.48 -18.49
C ASN A 95 -10.81 -1.98 -17.91
N SER A 96 -11.65 -1.37 -18.75
CA SER A 96 -13.02 -1.08 -18.37
C SER A 96 -13.85 -2.37 -18.34
N ALA A 97 -14.87 -2.41 -17.49
CA ALA A 97 -15.88 -3.45 -17.44
C ALA A 97 -17.27 -2.81 -17.50
N ASP A 98 -18.25 -3.49 -18.09
CA ASP A 98 -19.61 -2.93 -18.18
C ASP A 98 -20.38 -3.07 -16.86
N GLU A 99 -19.96 -3.98 -15.99
CA GLU A 99 -20.63 -4.28 -14.72
C GLU A 99 -20.18 -3.40 -13.54
N TYR A 100 -19.03 -2.73 -13.69
CA TYR A 100 -18.41 -1.87 -12.68
C TYR A 100 -18.15 -0.49 -13.27
N ASP A 101 -18.08 0.51 -12.42
CA ASP A 101 -17.52 1.81 -12.80
C ASP A 101 -15.99 1.71 -12.90
N GLY A 102 -15.35 2.81 -13.31
CA GLY A 102 -13.89 2.89 -13.38
C GLY A 102 -13.20 1.81 -14.21
N GLN A 103 -12.12 1.27 -13.67
CA GLN A 103 -11.28 0.25 -14.29
C GLN A 103 -11.09 -0.94 -13.35
N VAL A 104 -10.96 -2.12 -13.92
CA VAL A 104 -10.69 -3.37 -13.20
C VAL A 104 -9.45 -4.06 -13.78
N ARG A 105 -8.77 -4.86 -12.95
CA ARG A 105 -7.72 -5.78 -13.38
C ARG A 105 -7.58 -6.95 -12.44
N GLU A 106 -6.99 -8.03 -12.93
CA GLU A 106 -6.58 -9.18 -12.13
C GLU A 106 -5.07 -9.18 -11.94
N ILE A 107 -4.60 -9.49 -10.74
CA ILE A 107 -3.21 -9.87 -10.51
C ILE A 107 -3.16 -11.22 -9.77
N THR A 108 -2.10 -11.98 -10.00
CA THR A 108 -1.86 -13.24 -9.28
C THR A 108 -0.44 -13.30 -8.76
N PHE A 109 -0.24 -13.90 -7.59
CA PHE A 109 1.06 -14.05 -6.97
C PHE A 109 1.04 -15.20 -5.95
N ARG A 110 2.20 -15.55 -5.41
CA ARG A 110 2.33 -16.42 -4.24
C ARG A 110 2.90 -15.63 -3.08
N THR A 111 2.35 -15.86 -1.89
CA THR A 111 2.74 -15.18 -0.65
C THR A 111 3.01 -16.19 0.46
N ILE A 112 3.96 -15.87 1.35
CA ILE A 112 4.30 -16.71 2.50
C ILE A 112 3.14 -16.70 3.50
N CYS A 113 2.75 -17.88 3.99
CA CYS A 113 1.73 -17.98 5.03
C CYS A 113 2.35 -18.26 6.39
N ASN A 114 2.15 -17.34 7.33
CA ASN A 114 2.71 -17.45 8.68
C ASN A 114 1.82 -18.28 9.63
N SER A 115 0.63 -18.68 9.19
CA SER A 115 -0.31 -19.44 10.01
C SER A 115 0.14 -20.90 10.10
N PRO A 116 0.22 -21.50 11.31
CA PRO A 116 0.65 -22.89 11.48
C PRO A 116 -0.32 -23.92 10.87
N MET A 117 -1.53 -23.49 10.51
CA MET A 117 -2.53 -24.34 9.86
C MET A 117 -2.42 -24.33 8.33
N CYS A 118 -1.61 -23.43 7.76
CA CYS A 118 -1.48 -23.26 6.32
C CYS A 118 -0.21 -23.93 5.80
N PRO A 119 -0.16 -24.26 4.50
CA PRO A 119 1.12 -24.53 3.84
C PRO A 119 2.09 -23.35 4.00
N PRO A 120 3.40 -23.54 3.74
CA PRO A 120 4.40 -22.48 3.89
C PRO A 120 4.09 -21.21 3.07
N ASP A 121 3.39 -21.36 1.95
CA ASP A 121 2.97 -20.30 1.06
C ASP A 121 1.65 -20.66 0.36
N THR A 122 0.94 -19.65 -0.15
CA THR A 122 -0.33 -19.82 -0.87
C THR A 122 -0.33 -19.03 -2.16
N ALA A 123 -0.94 -19.58 -3.21
CA ALA A 123 -1.38 -18.78 -4.35
C ALA A 123 -2.49 -17.81 -3.92
N VAL A 124 -2.44 -16.60 -4.48
CA VAL A 124 -3.44 -15.56 -4.31
C VAL A 124 -3.86 -15.05 -5.68
N THR A 125 -5.17 -14.94 -5.89
CA THR A 125 -5.73 -14.10 -6.94
C THR A 125 -6.29 -12.85 -6.29
N GLU A 126 -5.90 -11.70 -6.80
CA GLU A 126 -6.40 -10.41 -6.36
C GLU A 126 -7.06 -9.69 -7.54
N TYR A 127 -8.32 -9.32 -7.35
CA TYR A 127 -9.05 -8.47 -8.28
C TYR A 127 -8.99 -7.05 -7.76
N GLN A 128 -8.63 -6.12 -8.63
CA GLN A 128 -8.49 -4.72 -8.30
C GLN A 128 -9.53 -3.92 -9.08
N HIS A 129 -10.04 -2.86 -8.45
CA HIS A 129 -10.97 -1.90 -9.02
C HIS A 129 -10.54 -0.49 -8.64
N ALA A 130 -10.49 0.42 -9.60
CA ALA A 130 -10.07 1.80 -9.38
C ALA A 130 -11.04 2.77 -10.05
N VAL A 131 -11.49 3.77 -9.28
CA VAL A 131 -12.37 4.85 -9.75
C VAL A 131 -11.73 6.18 -9.39
N LEU A 132 -11.21 6.88 -10.39
CA LEU A 132 -10.77 8.27 -10.26
C LEU A 132 -11.93 9.20 -10.67
N SER A 133 -12.27 10.17 -9.83
CA SER A 133 -13.33 11.12 -10.11
C SER A 133 -13.02 11.98 -11.35
N LEU A 134 -14.06 12.50 -12.00
CA LEU A 134 -13.89 13.33 -13.21
C LEU A 134 -13.06 14.59 -12.97
N ASP A 135 -13.15 15.17 -11.77
CA ASP A 135 -12.36 16.32 -11.35
C ASP A 135 -10.98 15.93 -10.80
N LYS A 136 -10.66 14.63 -10.79
CA LYS A 136 -9.37 14.04 -10.38
C LYS A 136 -9.01 14.26 -8.91
N LYS A 137 -10.00 14.63 -8.08
CA LYS A 137 -9.79 14.91 -6.66
C LYS A 137 -10.02 13.72 -5.75
N ALA A 138 -10.86 12.77 -6.14
CA ALA A 138 -11.17 11.60 -5.34
C ALA A 138 -10.76 10.32 -6.07
N LEU A 139 -10.10 9.41 -5.37
CA LEU A 139 -9.75 8.08 -5.87
C LEU A 139 -10.29 7.04 -4.90
N VAL A 140 -11.01 6.07 -5.44
CA VAL A 140 -11.38 4.85 -4.73
C VAL A 140 -10.60 3.70 -5.35
N PHE A 141 -9.83 2.98 -4.54
CA PHE A 141 -9.12 1.77 -4.95
C PHE A 141 -9.55 0.60 -4.06
N GLU A 142 -10.09 -0.43 -4.68
CA GLU A 142 -10.69 -1.57 -4.02
C GLU A 142 -10.00 -2.86 -4.45
N THR A 143 -9.81 -3.78 -3.50
CA THR A 143 -9.19 -5.08 -3.77
C THR A 143 -10.03 -6.19 -3.17
N VAL A 144 -10.11 -7.31 -3.89
CA VAL A 144 -10.65 -8.57 -3.38
C VAL A 144 -9.62 -9.68 -3.57
N GLN A 145 -9.08 -10.18 -2.47
CA GLN A 145 -8.07 -11.24 -2.44
C GLN A 145 -8.69 -12.59 -2.08
N GLN A 146 -8.36 -13.61 -2.87
CA GLN A 146 -8.68 -15.01 -2.58
C GLN A 146 -7.39 -15.83 -2.48
N ALA A 147 -7.14 -16.39 -1.28
CA ALA A 147 -6.07 -17.35 -1.05
C ALA A 147 -6.56 -18.78 -1.36
N HIS A 148 -5.80 -19.52 -2.16
CA HIS A 148 -6.26 -20.79 -2.73
C HIS A 148 -5.81 -22.03 -1.96
N ASP A 149 -4.62 -21.99 -1.36
CA ASP A 149 -3.98 -23.19 -0.77
C ASP A 149 -4.23 -23.30 0.75
N VAL A 150 -4.85 -22.28 1.35
CA VAL A 150 -5.14 -22.23 2.80
C VAL A 150 -6.39 -23.06 3.17
N PRO A 151 -6.48 -23.59 4.40
CA PRO A 151 -7.70 -24.20 4.89
C PRO A 151 -8.89 -23.24 4.74
N PHE A 152 -9.98 -23.74 4.18
CA PHE A 152 -11.20 -22.97 3.94
C PHE A 152 -11.02 -21.78 2.97
N GLY A 153 -9.96 -21.73 2.14
CA GLY A 153 -9.72 -20.62 1.20
C GLY A 153 -10.88 -20.35 0.23
N SER A 154 -11.69 -21.37 -0.10
CA SER A 154 -12.91 -21.18 -0.91
C SER A 154 -14.10 -20.60 -0.14
N CYS A 155 -14.01 -20.47 1.19
CA CYS A 155 -15.10 -19.98 2.04
C CYS A 155 -15.12 -18.46 2.19
N PHE A 156 -14.00 -17.79 1.95
CA PHE A 156 -13.86 -16.38 2.25
C PHE A 156 -13.00 -15.63 1.23
N GLU A 157 -13.12 -14.31 1.25
CA GLU A 157 -12.32 -13.36 0.50
C GLU A 157 -11.90 -12.24 1.45
N VAL A 158 -10.73 -11.64 1.25
CA VAL A 158 -10.34 -10.41 1.94
C VAL A 158 -10.67 -9.23 1.05
N HIS A 159 -11.53 -8.35 1.53
CA HIS A 159 -11.95 -7.14 0.84
C HIS A 159 -11.24 -5.95 1.47
N CYS A 160 -10.78 -5.01 0.65
CA CYS A 160 -10.23 -3.75 1.09
C CYS A 160 -10.72 -2.60 0.23
N ARG A 161 -10.83 -1.41 0.85
CA ARG A 161 -11.12 -0.14 0.21
C ARG A 161 -10.11 0.90 0.68
N TRP A 162 -9.51 1.59 -0.26
CA TRP A 162 -8.70 2.77 -0.09
C TRP A 162 -9.49 3.95 -0.66
N SER A 163 -9.74 4.97 0.15
CA SER A 163 -10.43 6.19 -0.26
C SER A 163 -9.47 7.36 -0.09
N LEU A 164 -9.16 8.04 -1.18
CA LEU A 164 -8.28 9.20 -1.17
C LEU A 164 -9.05 10.44 -1.61
N GLU A 165 -8.87 11.55 -0.87
CA GLU A 165 -9.46 12.85 -1.22
C GLU A 165 -8.37 13.93 -1.24
N THR A 166 -8.21 14.59 -2.38
CA THR A 166 -7.24 15.67 -2.57
C THR A 166 -7.65 16.89 -1.76
N THR A 167 -6.80 17.28 -0.82
CA THR A 167 -7.05 18.40 0.11
C THR A 167 -6.32 19.68 -0.28
N SER A 168 -5.24 19.57 -1.07
CA SER A 168 -4.48 20.70 -1.61
C SER A 168 -3.84 20.34 -2.95
N GLU A 169 -3.07 21.26 -3.53
CA GLU A 169 -2.32 21.02 -4.78
C GLU A 169 -1.28 19.89 -4.68
N SER A 170 -0.88 19.50 -3.47
CA SER A 170 0.16 18.51 -3.23
C SER A 170 -0.13 17.55 -2.08
N SER A 171 -1.40 17.40 -1.68
CA SER A 171 -1.77 16.49 -0.59
C SER A 171 -3.15 15.88 -0.75
N CYS A 172 -3.32 14.68 -0.19
CA CYS A 172 -4.61 14.02 -0.05
C CYS A 172 -4.73 13.34 1.32
N THR A 173 -5.96 13.21 1.82
CA THR A 173 -6.26 12.27 2.89
C THR A 173 -6.34 10.86 2.31
N LEU A 174 -6.08 9.86 3.16
CA LEU A 174 -6.21 8.46 2.87
C LEU A 174 -6.98 7.79 4.01
N ASP A 175 -8.05 7.08 3.68
CA ASP A 175 -8.79 6.18 4.58
C ASP A 175 -8.74 4.76 4.02
N ILE A 176 -8.35 3.79 4.85
CA ILE A 176 -8.29 2.38 4.47
C ILE A 176 -9.18 1.56 5.39
N LYS A 177 -10.08 0.79 4.79
CA LYS A 177 -10.91 -0.19 5.48
C LYS A 177 -10.69 -1.58 4.90
N ALA A 178 -10.65 -2.59 5.76
CA ALA A 178 -10.50 -3.98 5.35
C ALA A 178 -11.41 -4.92 6.15
N GLY A 179 -11.77 -6.05 5.56
CA GLY A 179 -12.66 -7.05 6.17
C GLY A 179 -12.59 -8.39 5.45
N ALA A 180 -12.84 -9.47 6.19
CA ALA A 180 -12.92 -10.82 5.63
C ALA A 180 -14.39 -11.19 5.41
N HIS A 181 -14.77 -11.29 4.14
CA HIS A 181 -16.11 -11.66 3.68
C HIS A 181 -16.23 -13.18 3.57
N PHE A 182 -17.33 -13.77 4.06
CA PHE A 182 -17.56 -15.21 3.96
C PHE A 182 -18.66 -15.50 2.94
N LYS A 183 -18.28 -16.19 1.86
CA LYS A 183 -19.17 -16.61 0.78
C LYS A 183 -20.09 -17.77 1.16
N LYS A 184 -19.71 -18.53 2.19
CA LYS A 184 -20.45 -19.68 2.74
C LYS A 184 -20.14 -19.89 4.22
N TRP A 185 -20.95 -20.71 4.86
CA TRP A 185 -20.75 -21.04 6.27
C TRP A 185 -19.39 -21.71 6.51
N CYS A 186 -18.69 -21.29 7.58
CA CYS A 186 -17.40 -21.86 7.97
C CYS A 186 -17.23 -21.88 9.50
N ILE A 187 -16.81 -23.02 10.03
CA ILE A 187 -16.65 -23.25 11.49
C ILE A 187 -15.60 -22.32 12.10
N MET A 188 -14.55 -21.97 11.34
CA MET A 188 -13.42 -21.20 11.84
C MET A 188 -13.53 -19.69 11.55
N GLN A 189 -14.73 -19.19 11.25
CA GLN A 189 -14.97 -17.80 10.85
C GLN A 189 -14.26 -16.77 11.74
N SER A 190 -14.45 -16.80 13.06
CA SER A 190 -13.85 -15.80 13.95
C SER A 190 -12.31 -15.81 13.92
N LYS A 191 -11.70 -17.00 13.85
CA LYS A 191 -10.23 -17.15 13.80
C LYS A 191 -9.68 -16.72 12.43
N ILE A 192 -10.38 -17.04 11.35
CA ILE A 192 -10.00 -16.64 10.00
C ILE A 192 -10.13 -15.12 9.86
N LYS A 193 -11.23 -14.51 10.34
CA LYS A 193 -11.43 -13.05 10.31
C LYS A 193 -10.27 -12.32 10.98
N SER A 194 -9.94 -12.68 12.23
CA SER A 194 -8.85 -12.02 12.95
C SER A 194 -7.49 -12.30 12.33
N GLY A 195 -7.22 -13.56 11.95
CA GLY A 195 -5.95 -13.96 11.33
C GLY A 195 -5.69 -13.27 9.99
N ALA A 196 -6.66 -13.34 9.06
CA ALA A 196 -6.54 -12.75 7.72
C ALA A 196 -6.35 -11.23 7.80
N ILE A 197 -7.12 -10.53 8.64
CA ILE A 197 -6.99 -9.07 8.77
C ILE A 197 -5.69 -8.67 9.47
N ASN A 198 -5.19 -9.46 10.42
CA ASN A 198 -3.89 -9.19 11.04
C ASN A 198 -2.73 -9.38 10.06
N GLU A 199 -2.77 -10.40 9.19
CA GLU A 199 -1.77 -10.55 8.13
C GLU A 199 -1.89 -9.43 7.08
N TYR A 200 -3.11 -9.08 6.65
CA TYR A 200 -3.34 -7.98 5.72
C TYR A 200 -2.81 -6.64 6.25
N LYS A 201 -2.96 -6.35 7.55
CA LYS A 201 -2.39 -5.13 8.17
C LYS A 201 -0.86 -5.09 8.07
N LYS A 202 -0.17 -6.23 8.12
CA LYS A 202 1.30 -6.29 7.95
C LYS A 202 1.71 -6.06 6.51
N GLU A 203 0.99 -6.67 5.57
CA GLU A 203 1.15 -6.43 4.13
C GLU A 203 0.93 -4.94 3.81
N MET A 204 -0.17 -4.37 4.30
CA MET A 204 -0.53 -2.97 4.13
C MET A 204 0.54 -2.02 4.69
N ALA A 205 1.14 -2.32 5.85
CA ALA A 205 2.24 -1.53 6.38
C ALA A 205 3.44 -1.47 5.42
N THR A 206 3.79 -2.61 4.80
CA THR A 206 4.84 -2.70 3.77
C THR A 206 4.44 -1.93 2.51
N MET A 207 3.19 -2.09 2.08
CA MET A 207 2.62 -1.39 0.93
C MET A 207 2.67 0.13 1.10
N LEU A 208 2.31 0.66 2.28
CA LEU A 208 2.38 2.09 2.58
C LEU A 208 3.80 2.62 2.68
N GLU A 209 4.72 1.84 3.26
CA GLU A 209 6.13 2.22 3.33
C GLU A 209 6.72 2.42 1.93
N VAL A 210 6.45 1.49 1.01
CA VAL A 210 6.87 1.61 -0.39
C VAL A 210 6.09 2.73 -1.08
N ALA A 211 4.78 2.88 -0.87
CA ALA A 211 4.00 3.93 -1.52
C ALA A 211 4.58 5.32 -1.21
N ARG A 212 4.97 5.54 0.05
CA ARG A 212 5.63 6.76 0.50
C ARG A 212 6.97 7.03 -0.18
N SER A 213 7.70 6.03 -0.69
CA SER A 213 8.93 6.29 -1.45
C SER A 213 8.63 6.83 -2.85
N PHE A 214 7.51 6.43 -3.45
CA PHE A 214 7.08 6.86 -4.78
C PHE A 214 6.45 8.25 -4.79
N VAL A 215 5.71 8.61 -3.74
CA VAL A 215 4.98 9.88 -3.66
C VAL A 215 5.77 11.01 -3.00
N LYS A 216 7.00 10.74 -2.52
CA LYS A 216 7.86 11.81 -1.98
C LYS A 216 8.22 12.80 -3.10
N PRO A 217 8.24 14.11 -2.82
CA PRO A 217 8.78 15.08 -3.76
C PRO A 217 10.20 14.68 -4.14
N ARG A 218 10.45 14.45 -5.43
CA ARG A 218 11.82 14.32 -5.92
C ARG A 218 12.46 15.69 -5.73
N VAL A 219 13.37 15.81 -4.76
CA VAL A 219 14.23 16.99 -4.68
C VAL A 219 15.00 17.06 -5.99
N SER A 220 14.71 18.06 -6.81
CA SER A 220 15.49 18.30 -8.01
C SER A 220 16.89 18.71 -7.56
N VAL A 221 17.90 17.98 -8.04
CA VAL A 221 19.32 18.26 -7.75
C VAL A 221 19.72 19.68 -8.20
N SER A 222 18.90 20.35 -9.02
CA SER A 222 19.08 21.72 -9.48
C SER A 222 18.96 22.81 -8.42
N GLU A 223 18.45 22.54 -7.21
CA GLU A 223 18.35 23.56 -6.15
C GLU A 223 19.50 23.55 -5.13
N ILE A 224 20.41 22.57 -5.19
CA ILE A 224 21.56 22.49 -4.28
C ILE A 224 22.71 23.44 -4.72
N GLU A 225 22.73 23.89 -5.98
CA GLU A 225 23.78 24.78 -6.49
C GLU A 225 23.60 26.27 -6.11
N ASN A 226 22.48 26.68 -5.52
CA ASN A 226 22.23 28.10 -5.24
C ASN A 226 22.18 28.50 -3.76
N VAL A 227 22.51 27.58 -2.84
CA VAL A 227 22.76 27.95 -1.44
C VAL A 227 24.25 28.20 -1.26
N LYS A 228 24.67 29.47 -1.41
CA LYS A 228 25.99 29.90 -0.92
C LYS A 228 26.10 29.52 0.55
N PRO A 229 27.11 28.75 0.97
CA PRO A 229 27.37 28.52 2.38
C PRO A 229 27.58 29.88 3.06
N ARG A 230 26.82 30.14 4.12
CA ARG A 230 26.87 31.40 4.88
C ARG A 230 28.18 31.56 5.67
N VAL A 231 29.00 30.51 5.70
CA VAL A 231 30.25 30.44 6.43
C VAL A 231 31.36 30.21 5.42
N SER A 232 32.36 31.08 5.43
CA SER A 232 33.50 31.00 4.53
C SER A 232 34.32 29.74 4.83
N VAL A 233 34.93 29.15 3.79
CA VAL A 233 35.84 27.99 3.95
C VAL A 233 36.95 28.31 4.95
N SER A 234 37.41 29.56 5.00
CA SER A 234 38.40 30.06 5.97
C SER A 234 37.91 30.04 7.43
N GLU A 235 36.61 30.23 7.69
CA GLU A 235 36.06 30.12 9.05
C GLU A 235 36.00 28.66 9.51
N ILE A 236 35.71 27.73 8.60
CA ILE A 236 35.70 26.29 8.89
C ILE A 236 37.13 25.80 9.19
N GLU A 237 38.11 26.21 8.39
CA GLU A 237 39.52 25.88 8.61
C GLU A 237 40.04 26.44 9.95
N ASN A 238 39.63 27.66 10.32
CA ASN A 238 39.98 28.24 11.63
C ASN A 238 39.36 27.46 12.80
N ILE A 239 38.11 27.00 12.69
CA ILE A 239 37.47 26.19 13.74
C ILE A 239 38.17 24.83 13.88
N ILE A 240 38.53 24.18 12.76
CA ILE A 240 39.25 22.90 12.77
C ILE A 240 40.65 23.07 13.39
N SER A 241 41.38 24.12 13.02
CA SER A 241 42.69 24.43 13.60
C SER A 241 42.61 24.70 15.11
N THR A 242 41.60 25.47 15.55
CA THR A 242 41.39 25.79 16.96
C THR A 242 41.04 24.55 17.78
N THR A 243 40.20 23.67 17.24
CA THR A 243 39.81 22.42 17.92
C THR A 243 40.95 21.41 17.98
N GLN A 244 41.79 21.32 16.95
CA GLN A 244 43.00 20.48 16.98
C GLN A 244 44.05 20.99 17.97
N SER A 245 44.22 22.30 18.09
CA SER A 245 45.11 22.93 19.08
C SER A 245 44.65 22.65 20.52
N LEU A 246 43.35 22.77 20.80
CA LEU A 246 42.77 22.44 22.11
C LEU A 246 42.97 20.95 22.47
N TYR A 247 42.82 20.05 21.50
CA TYR A 247 43.07 18.61 21.69
C TYR A 247 44.53 18.30 21.99
N GLN A 248 45.49 19.01 21.37
CA GLN A 248 46.91 18.82 21.69
C GLN A 248 47.26 19.40 23.07
N HIS A 249 46.63 20.49 23.49
CA HIS A 249 46.89 21.12 24.78
C HIS A 249 46.39 20.27 25.98
N CYS A 250 45.28 19.53 25.81
CA CYS A 250 44.75 18.64 26.85
C CYS A 250 45.57 17.34 27.03
N ASN A 251 46.34 16.92 26.04
CA ASN A 251 47.06 15.64 26.06
C ASN A 251 48.51 15.72 26.58
N LEU A 252 48.99 16.90 27.00
CA LEU A 252 50.36 17.10 27.51
C LEU A 252 50.46 17.30 29.03
N SER A 253 49.35 17.19 29.78
CA SER A 253 49.40 17.26 31.26
C SER A 253 49.54 15.86 31.87
N PRO A 254 50.65 15.51 32.55
CA PRO A 254 50.78 14.21 33.22
C PRO A 254 49.84 14.12 34.43
N PRO A 255 49.33 12.92 34.76
CA PRO A 255 48.42 12.74 35.89
C PRO A 255 49.12 13.06 37.22
N ARG A 256 48.47 13.89 38.06
CA ARG A 256 48.93 14.18 39.43
C ARG A 256 48.85 12.90 40.27
N ARG A 257 49.98 12.43 40.80
CA ARG A 257 50.05 11.39 41.85
C ARG A 257 49.27 11.85 43.07
N SER A 258 48.24 11.12 43.46
CA SER A 258 47.57 11.28 44.76
C SER A 258 48.39 10.55 45.84
N ASN A 259 48.86 11.31 46.83
CA ASN A 259 49.47 10.76 48.04
C ASN A 259 48.38 10.19 48.96
N VAL A 260 48.31 8.86 49.07
CA VAL A 260 47.55 8.18 50.12
C VAL A 260 48.39 8.20 51.41
N ARG A 261 47.97 8.96 52.42
CA ARG A 261 48.50 8.86 53.79
C ARG A 261 47.81 7.68 54.49
N LEU A 262 48.61 6.72 54.93
CA LEU A 262 48.22 5.73 55.95
C LEU A 262 48.05 6.44 57.30
N CYS A 263 46.93 6.21 57.98
CA CYS A 263 46.79 6.41 59.42
C CYS A 263 46.81 5.04 60.10
N ASN A 264 47.84 4.78 60.90
CA ASN A 264 47.87 3.76 61.93
C ASN A 264 47.63 4.44 63.29
N THR A 265 46.58 4.01 64.00
CA THR A 265 46.54 3.55 65.40
C THR A 265 45.10 3.25 65.75
#